data_AF-A0A221W933-F1
#
_entry.id   AF-A0A221W933-F1
#
_cell.length_a   1.000
_cell.length_b   1.000
_cell.length_c   1.000
_cell.angle_alpha   90.00
_cell.angle_beta   90.00
_cell.angle_gamma   90.00
#
_symmetry.space_group_name_H-M   'P 1'
#
loop_
_entity.id
_entity.type
_entity.pdbx_description
1 polymer ?
#
loop_
_entity_poly.entity_id
_entity_poly.type
_entity_poly.pdbx_seq_one_letter_code
_entity_poly.pdbx_strand_id
1 'polypeptide(L)'
;MPESGIGGRTDAPGCAAEPADTAADHAELIAELRRRGVKISPRKVVRMTRLRDGRVAWLETGSTTAGLAHILEARKVRTFERAGVPREWIVTVVFAAVERGRLIGYHGVGRPVYEVETDAGVRRVSVDVSDNGFIVGAHPVSLRTKVRRHRDRTRTESP
;
A
#
# COMPACT_ATOMS: atom_id res chain seq x y z
N MET A 1 -44.49 10.69 36.09
CA MET A 1 -44.46 9.21 35.89
C MET A 1 -45.09 8.91 34.54
N PRO A 2 -44.54 8.01 33.71
CA PRO A 2 -43.36 8.31 32.87
C PRO A 2 -43.49 7.88 31.39
N GLU A 3 -42.55 8.41 30.60
CA GLU A 3 -41.80 7.80 29.48
C GLU A 3 -42.49 7.25 28.20
N SER A 4 -42.08 7.86 27.08
CA SER A 4 -41.66 7.21 25.83
C SER A 4 -40.90 8.29 25.03
N GLY A 5 -39.67 8.16 24.56
CA GLY A 5 -38.88 6.98 24.25
C GLY A 5 -38.14 7.27 22.93
N ILE A 6 -36.91 7.77 23.05
CA ILE A 6 -35.72 7.48 22.23
C ILE A 6 -35.87 7.35 20.69
N GLY A 7 -35.10 8.16 19.98
CA GLY A 7 -34.61 7.89 18.62
C GLY A 7 -33.81 9.10 18.13
N GLY A 8 -32.55 9.27 18.51
CA GLY A 8 -31.46 8.35 18.20
C GLY A 8 -30.78 8.91 16.95
N ARG A 9 -29.71 9.68 17.16
CA ARG A 9 -28.83 10.18 16.10
C ARG A 9 -28.35 8.98 15.30
N THR A 10 -28.59 9.01 14.00
CA THR A 10 -27.91 8.12 13.06
C THR A 10 -27.19 8.98 12.04
N ASP A 11 -26.25 9.80 12.52
CA ASP A 11 -25.11 10.20 11.70
C ASP A 11 -24.22 8.97 11.54
N ALA A 12 -24.55 8.14 10.56
CA ALA A 12 -23.64 7.12 10.07
C ALA A 12 -22.68 7.79 9.08
N PRO A 13 -21.35 7.86 9.31
CA PRO A 13 -20.41 8.07 8.23
C PRO A 13 -20.10 6.70 7.62
N GLY A 14 -21.08 6.18 6.89
CA GLY A 14 -20.98 4.91 6.18
C GLY A 14 -20.47 5.09 4.76
N CYS A 15 -19.16 5.02 4.59
CA CYS A 15 -18.54 4.14 3.60
C CYS A 15 -18.98 4.31 2.12
N ALA A 16 -18.41 5.30 1.44
CA ALA A 16 -17.88 5.22 0.08
C ALA A 16 -17.39 6.62 -0.31
N ALA A 17 -16.12 6.94 -0.08
CA ALA A 17 -15.54 8.10 -0.75
C ALA A 17 -15.61 7.82 -2.26
N GLU A 18 -16.47 8.54 -2.97
CA GLU A 18 -16.65 8.44 -4.40
C GLU A 18 -15.28 8.62 -5.10
N PRO A 19 -14.99 7.92 -6.20
CA PRO A 19 -13.70 8.02 -6.90
C PRO A 19 -13.40 9.43 -7.42
N ALA A 20 -14.39 10.33 -7.44
CA ALA A 20 -14.22 11.74 -7.78
C ALA A 20 -13.57 12.54 -6.63
N ASP A 21 -13.96 12.31 -5.38
CA ASP A 21 -13.40 13.03 -4.22
C ASP A 21 -11.95 12.63 -3.95
N THR A 22 -11.64 11.33 -4.07
CA THR A 22 -10.25 10.86 -3.94
C THR A 22 -9.35 11.47 -5.04
N ALA A 23 -9.85 11.68 -6.25
CA ALA A 23 -9.07 12.34 -7.31
C ALA A 23 -8.85 13.83 -7.03
N ALA A 24 -9.83 14.52 -6.42
CA ALA A 24 -9.72 15.92 -6.03
C ALA A 24 -8.69 16.10 -4.90
N ASP A 25 -8.72 15.23 -3.88
CA ASP A 25 -7.78 15.24 -2.75
C ASP A 25 -6.32 15.06 -3.19
N HIS A 26 -6.08 14.37 -4.31
CA HIS A 26 -4.75 14.11 -4.84
C HIS A 26 -4.43 14.91 -6.11
N ALA A 27 -5.19 15.98 -6.43
CA ALA A 27 -5.06 16.72 -7.68
C ALA A 27 -3.64 17.22 -7.95
N GLU A 28 -2.93 17.70 -6.92
CA GLU A 28 -1.56 18.19 -7.03
C GLU A 28 -0.56 17.07 -7.38
N LEU A 29 -0.67 15.92 -6.71
CA LEU A 29 0.18 14.76 -6.95
C LEU A 29 -0.09 14.17 -8.36
N ILE A 30 -1.35 14.12 -8.77
CA ILE A 30 -1.74 13.70 -10.13
C ILE A 30 -1.15 14.66 -11.17
N ALA A 31 -1.21 15.97 -10.93
CA ALA A 31 -0.64 16.96 -11.83
C ALA A 31 0.88 16.82 -11.92
N GLU A 32 1.57 16.57 -10.80
CA GLU A 32 3.02 16.29 -10.78
C GLU A 32 3.38 15.06 -11.63
N LEU A 33 2.64 13.96 -11.47
CA LEU A 33 2.88 12.74 -12.25
C LEU A 33 2.67 12.99 -13.75
N ARG A 34 1.61 13.71 -14.12
CA ARG A 34 1.36 14.08 -15.52
C ARG A 34 2.44 14.97 -16.10
N ARG A 35 2.95 15.95 -15.35
CA ARG A 35 4.09 16.79 -15.76
C ARG A 35 5.35 15.95 -16.01
N ARG A 36 5.52 14.86 -15.27
CA ARG A 36 6.62 13.88 -15.46
C ARG A 36 6.36 12.88 -16.59
N GLY A 37 5.27 13.01 -17.35
CA GLY A 37 4.91 12.10 -18.45
C GLY A 37 4.32 10.75 -18.00
N VAL A 38 3.97 10.61 -16.72
CA VAL A 38 3.39 9.37 -16.19
C VAL A 38 1.91 9.28 -16.58
N LYS A 39 1.53 8.13 -17.15
CA LYS A 39 0.13 7.79 -17.44
C LYS A 39 -0.56 7.39 -16.14
N ILE A 40 -1.48 8.23 -15.68
CA ILE A 40 -2.32 8.00 -14.49
C ILE A 40 -3.78 8.24 -14.83
N SER A 41 -4.66 7.40 -14.28
CA SER A 41 -6.11 7.49 -14.43
C SER A 41 -6.73 7.97 -13.12
N PRO A 42 -7.05 9.27 -12.95
CA PRO A 42 -7.55 9.82 -11.67
C PRO A 42 -8.74 9.04 -11.08
N ARG A 43 -9.69 8.64 -11.93
CA ARG A 43 -10.88 7.87 -11.53
C ARG A 43 -10.58 6.45 -11.02
N LYS A 44 -9.38 5.94 -11.27
CA LYS A 44 -8.94 4.61 -10.82
C LYS A 44 -8.00 4.69 -9.63
N VAL A 45 -7.58 5.90 -9.23
CA VAL A 45 -6.70 6.09 -8.08
C VAL A 45 -7.47 5.67 -6.83
N VAL A 46 -6.89 4.73 -6.11
CA VAL A 46 -7.39 4.27 -4.81
C VAL A 46 -6.76 5.12 -3.72
N ARG A 47 -5.45 5.38 -3.81
CA ARG A 47 -4.71 6.19 -2.86
C ARG A 47 -3.36 6.62 -3.43
N MET A 48 -2.84 7.75 -2.97
CA MET A 48 -1.48 8.21 -3.27
C MET A 48 -0.80 8.69 -1.99
N THR A 49 0.53 8.72 -1.99
CA THR A 49 1.33 9.29 -0.89
C THR A 49 2.65 9.80 -1.43
N ARG A 50 3.27 10.74 -0.69
CA ARG A 50 4.63 11.19 -0.97
C ARG A 50 5.61 10.41 -0.11
N LEU A 51 6.57 9.78 -0.76
CA LEU A 51 7.64 9.04 -0.10
C LEU A 51 8.68 10.00 0.49
N ARG A 52 9.48 9.50 1.42
CA ARG A 52 10.56 10.28 2.08
C ARG A 52 11.64 10.76 1.11
N ASP A 53 11.82 10.06 -0.01
CA ASP A 53 12.74 10.44 -1.09
C ASP A 53 12.15 11.51 -2.03
N GLY A 54 10.96 12.02 -1.73
CA GLY A 54 10.26 13.02 -2.53
C GLY A 54 9.54 12.46 -3.76
N ARG A 55 9.59 11.15 -4.03
CA ARG A 55 8.79 10.55 -5.10
C ARG A 55 7.35 10.36 -4.65
N VAL A 56 6.44 10.29 -5.61
CA VAL A 56 5.03 9.97 -5.38
C VAL A 56 4.83 8.47 -5.59
N ALA A 57 4.24 7.78 -4.62
CA ALA A 57 3.75 6.42 -4.78
C ALA A 57 2.22 6.43 -4.90
N TRP A 58 1.68 5.63 -5.80
CA TRP A 58 0.22 5.53 -5.98
C TRP A 58 -0.24 4.12 -6.28
N LEU A 59 -1.48 3.86 -5.89
CA LEU A 59 -2.18 2.62 -6.16
C LEU A 59 -3.45 2.92 -6.96
N GLU A 60 -3.61 2.21 -8.06
CA GLU A 60 -4.88 2.19 -8.82
C GLU A 60 -5.63 0.88 -8.56
N THR A 61 -6.91 0.85 -8.94
CA THR A 61 -7.74 -0.37 -8.95
C THR A 61 -7.04 -1.52 -9.67
N GLY A 62 -6.37 -1.23 -10.78
CA GLY A 62 -5.47 -2.15 -11.46
C GLY A 62 -6.17 -3.30 -12.19
N SER A 63 -5.45 -4.41 -12.35
CA SER A 63 -5.86 -5.63 -13.04
C SER A 63 -5.46 -6.87 -12.23
N THR A 64 -5.72 -8.07 -12.76
CA THR A 64 -5.28 -9.34 -12.14
C THR A 64 -3.75 -9.47 -12.03
N THR A 65 -2.98 -8.65 -12.77
CA THR A 65 -1.52 -8.71 -12.81
C THR A 65 -0.82 -7.53 -12.12
N ALA A 66 -1.52 -6.42 -11.85
CA ALA A 66 -0.95 -5.27 -11.15
C ALA A 66 -1.99 -4.42 -10.41
N GLY A 67 -1.58 -3.69 -9.37
CA GLY A 67 -2.44 -2.78 -8.62
C GLY A 67 -3.32 -3.47 -7.58
N LEU A 68 -4.40 -2.80 -7.15
CA LEU A 68 -5.22 -3.25 -6.03
C LEU A 68 -5.84 -4.63 -6.28
N ALA A 69 -6.39 -4.89 -7.46
CA ALA A 69 -6.99 -6.17 -7.81
C ALA A 69 -5.98 -7.32 -7.71
N HIS A 70 -4.72 -7.09 -8.08
CA HIS A 70 -3.64 -8.06 -7.94
C HIS A 70 -3.21 -8.27 -6.48
N ILE A 71 -3.24 -7.24 -5.64
CA ILE A 71 -2.93 -7.33 -4.21
C ILE A 71 -4.04 -8.07 -3.45
N LEU A 72 -5.29 -7.81 -3.82
CA LEU A 72 -6.50 -8.35 -3.20
C LEU A 72 -6.97 -9.69 -3.79
N GLU A 73 -6.15 -10.33 -4.61
CA GLU A 73 -6.36 -11.69 -5.10
C GLU A 73 -6.49 -12.67 -3.92
N ALA A 74 -7.48 -13.57 -3.97
CA ALA A 74 -7.91 -14.36 -2.82
C ALA A 74 -6.76 -15.15 -2.15
N ARG A 75 -5.81 -15.68 -2.94
CA ARG A 75 -4.65 -16.41 -2.39
C ARG A 75 -3.71 -15.50 -1.61
N LYS A 76 -3.52 -14.25 -2.05
CA LYS A 76 -2.70 -13.26 -1.34
C LYS A 76 -3.39 -12.71 -0.11
N VAL A 77 -4.68 -12.42 -0.19
CA VAL A 77 -5.48 -11.99 0.96
C VAL A 77 -5.38 -13.01 2.10
N ARG A 78 -5.57 -14.31 1.79
CA ARG A 78 -5.37 -15.38 2.78
C ARG A 78 -3.96 -15.40 3.39
N THR A 79 -2.96 -14.94 2.64
CA THR A 79 -1.58 -14.85 3.14
C THR A 79 -1.41 -13.65 4.07
N PHE A 80 -2.03 -12.51 3.78
CA PHE A 80 -2.09 -11.35 4.68
C PHE A 80 -2.86 -11.68 5.97
N GLU A 81 -3.99 -12.35 5.86
CA GLU A 81 -4.81 -12.74 7.02
C GLU A 81 -4.04 -13.66 7.97
N ARG A 82 -3.33 -14.66 7.43
CA ARG A 82 -2.42 -15.51 8.23
C ARG A 82 -1.28 -14.75 8.89
N ALA A 83 -0.91 -13.58 8.37
CA ALA A 83 0.07 -12.68 8.96
C ALA A 83 -0.56 -11.66 9.91
N GLY A 84 -1.87 -11.77 10.22
CA GLY A 84 -2.58 -10.87 11.12
C GLY A 84 -2.93 -9.52 10.50
N VAL A 85 -3.10 -9.47 9.17
CA VAL A 85 -3.56 -8.30 8.43
C VAL A 85 -4.85 -8.65 7.68
N PRO A 86 -6.03 -8.25 8.18
CA PRO A 86 -7.29 -8.52 7.50
C PRO A 86 -7.42 -7.67 6.23
N ARG A 87 -8.30 -8.10 5.31
CA ARG A 87 -8.40 -7.59 3.93
C ARG A 87 -8.48 -6.06 3.86
N GLU A 88 -9.31 -5.46 4.71
CA GLU A 88 -9.59 -4.03 4.77
C GLU A 88 -8.39 -3.20 5.26
N TRP A 89 -7.45 -3.83 5.97
CA TRP A 89 -6.22 -3.19 6.43
C TRP A 89 -5.05 -3.33 5.45
N ILE A 90 -5.15 -4.18 4.42
CA ILE A 90 -4.04 -4.44 3.49
C ILE A 90 -3.55 -3.14 2.84
N VAL A 91 -4.46 -2.32 2.30
CA VAL A 91 -4.09 -1.05 1.66
C VAL A 91 -3.41 -0.12 2.67
N THR A 92 -3.97 0.00 3.87
CA THR A 92 -3.41 0.83 4.95
C THR A 92 -2.00 0.40 5.32
N VAL A 93 -1.75 -0.89 5.48
CA VAL A 93 -0.41 -1.41 5.81
C VAL A 93 0.57 -1.21 4.65
N VAL A 94 0.14 -1.40 3.40
CA VAL A 94 0.99 -1.16 2.21
C VAL A 94 1.42 0.30 2.13
N PHE A 95 0.50 1.24 2.34
CA PHE A 95 0.83 2.67 2.32
C PHE A 95 1.70 3.07 3.52
N ALA A 96 1.39 2.57 4.71
CA ALA A 96 2.24 2.80 5.88
C ALA A 96 3.66 2.25 5.68
N ALA A 97 3.81 1.11 5.01
CA ALA A 97 5.10 0.52 4.67
C ALA A 97 5.94 1.41 3.75
N VAL A 98 5.36 1.98 2.68
CA VAL A 98 6.13 2.84 1.76
C VAL A 98 6.34 4.26 2.30
N GLU A 99 5.41 4.78 3.09
CA GLU A 99 5.46 6.16 3.61
C GLU A 99 6.37 6.30 4.83
N ARG A 100 6.23 5.40 5.80
CA ARG A 100 6.94 5.46 7.08
C ARG A 100 7.68 4.18 7.46
N GLY A 101 7.50 3.11 6.70
CA GLY A 101 8.15 1.83 6.98
C GLY A 101 9.66 1.93 6.89
N ARG A 102 10.32 1.18 7.77
CA ARG A 102 11.77 1.05 7.77
C ARG A 102 12.17 -0.01 6.76
N LEU A 103 12.98 0.35 5.77
CA LEU A 103 13.57 -0.63 4.86
C LEU A 103 14.52 -1.55 5.64
N ILE A 104 14.15 -2.83 5.77
CA ILE A 104 14.93 -3.82 6.52
C ILE A 104 15.75 -4.74 5.63
N GLY A 105 15.48 -4.70 4.33
CA GLY A 105 16.23 -5.46 3.36
C GLY A 105 15.44 -5.73 2.09
N TYR A 106 15.89 -6.74 1.36
CA TYR A 106 15.35 -7.10 0.05
C TYR A 106 15.03 -8.60 0.00
N HIS A 107 13.97 -8.93 -0.74
CA HIS A 107 13.51 -10.28 -1.01
C HIS A 107 13.63 -10.61 -2.51
N GLY A 108 14.00 -11.84 -2.84
CA GLY A 108 14.17 -12.30 -4.23
C GLY A 108 15.16 -11.43 -5.03
N VAL A 109 14.72 -10.97 -6.21
CA VAL A 109 15.48 -10.12 -7.13
C VAL A 109 15.35 -8.64 -6.74
N GLY A 110 15.75 -8.29 -5.51
CA GLY A 110 15.84 -6.89 -5.08
C GLY A 110 14.51 -6.21 -4.71
N ARG A 111 13.47 -6.96 -4.31
CA ARG A 111 12.19 -6.38 -3.88
C ARG A 111 12.30 -5.83 -2.46
N PRO A 112 12.06 -4.54 -2.20
CA PRO A 112 12.26 -3.95 -0.88
C PRO A 112 11.23 -4.51 0.11
N VAL A 113 11.72 -4.89 1.29
CA VAL A 113 10.91 -5.32 2.43
C VAL A 113 10.97 -4.24 3.49
N TYR A 114 9.79 -3.74 3.84
CA TYR A 114 9.61 -2.74 4.86
C TYR A 114 9.09 -3.39 6.14
N GLU A 115 9.56 -2.90 7.27
CA GLU A 115 8.98 -3.14 8.58
C GLU A 115 8.19 -1.91 9.00
N VAL A 116 6.95 -2.12 9.43
CA VAL A 116 6.03 -1.05 9.81
C VAL A 116 5.35 -1.39 11.13
N GLU A 117 5.33 -0.41 12.02
CA GLU A 117 4.57 -0.48 13.26
C GLU A 117 3.12 -0.08 12.97
N THR A 118 2.20 -0.93 13.42
CA THR A 118 0.76 -0.72 13.36
C THR A 118 0.17 -0.93 14.74
N ASP A 119 -1.06 -0.51 14.97
CA ASP A 119 -1.73 -0.66 16.27
C ASP A 119 -1.81 -2.12 16.72
N ALA A 120 -1.87 -3.05 15.77
CA ALA A 120 -1.89 -4.48 16.05
C ALA A 120 -0.48 -5.08 16.25
N GLY A 121 0.60 -4.26 16.23
CA GLY A 121 2.03 -4.63 16.37
C GLY A 121 2.89 -4.44 15.10
N VAL A 122 4.10 -5.00 15.08
CA VAL A 122 5.05 -4.92 13.96
C VAL A 122 4.64 -5.85 12.80
N ARG A 123 4.59 -5.32 11.57
CA ARG A 123 4.43 -6.09 10.33
C ARG A 123 5.63 -5.93 9.41
N ARG A 124 5.91 -6.96 8.60
CA ARG A 124 6.81 -6.84 7.45
C ARG A 124 6.05 -7.06 6.17
N VAL A 125 6.23 -6.14 5.22
CA VAL A 125 5.57 -6.19 3.91
C VAL A 125 6.60 -5.87 2.84
N SER A 126 6.63 -6.72 1.83
CA SER A 126 7.33 -6.43 0.58
C SER A 126 6.37 -5.69 -0.34
N VAL A 127 6.79 -4.53 -0.85
CA VAL A 127 5.98 -3.69 -1.73
C VAL A 127 6.74 -3.44 -3.02
N ASP A 128 6.14 -3.86 -4.13
CA ASP A 128 6.69 -3.68 -5.46
C ASP A 128 6.22 -2.36 -6.03
N VAL A 129 7.09 -1.35 -5.96
CA VAL A 129 6.88 -0.02 -6.53
C VAL A 129 7.72 0.08 -7.80
N SER A 130 7.07 0.32 -8.94
CA SER A 130 7.74 0.61 -10.21
C SER A 130 8.51 1.93 -10.16
N ASP A 131 9.45 2.15 -11.08
CA ASP A 131 10.30 3.34 -11.10
C ASP A 131 9.51 4.65 -11.25
N ASN A 132 8.35 4.59 -11.90
CA ASN A 132 7.45 5.73 -12.00
C ASN A 132 6.78 6.07 -10.65
N GLY A 133 6.63 5.10 -9.75
CA GLY A 133 5.95 5.20 -8.45
C GLY A 133 4.66 4.36 -8.33
N PHE A 134 4.29 3.62 -9.39
CA PHE A 134 3.10 2.77 -9.37
C PHE A 134 3.31 1.53 -8.49
N ILE A 135 2.38 1.27 -7.57
CA ILE A 135 2.38 0.06 -6.74
C ILE A 135 1.79 -1.09 -7.56
N VAL A 136 2.67 -2.01 -7.98
CA VAL A 136 2.30 -3.19 -8.78
C VAL A 136 1.74 -4.29 -7.90
N GLY A 137 2.34 -4.52 -6.73
CA GLY A 137 1.99 -5.63 -5.86
C GLY A 137 2.55 -5.48 -4.46
N ALA A 138 2.02 -6.30 -3.55
CA ALA A 138 2.50 -6.40 -2.19
C ALA A 138 2.25 -7.81 -1.65
N HIS A 139 3.10 -8.23 -0.72
CA HIS A 139 2.92 -9.49 0.02
C HIS A 139 3.48 -9.36 1.44
N PRO A 140 2.87 -10.02 2.44
CA PRO A 140 3.42 -10.05 3.78
C PRO A 140 4.69 -10.89 3.78
N VAL A 141 5.63 -10.51 4.63
CA VAL A 141 6.88 -11.23 4.86
C VAL A 141 6.90 -11.66 6.32
N SER A 142 7.21 -12.93 6.59
CA SER A 142 7.30 -13.41 7.97
C SER A 142 8.43 -12.69 8.72
N LEU A 143 8.21 -12.40 10.01
CA LEU A 143 9.26 -11.85 10.88
C LEU A 143 10.48 -12.78 11.00
N ARG A 144 10.29 -14.08 10.77
CA ARG A 144 11.37 -15.08 10.77
C ARG A 144 12.14 -15.15 9.45
N THR A 145 11.62 -14.54 8.38
CA THR A 145 12.28 -14.53 7.08
C THR A 145 13.55 -13.70 7.15
N LYS A 146 14.70 -14.32 6.83
CA LYS A 146 15.97 -13.60 6.64
C LYS A 146 15.85 -12.73 5.39
N VAL A 147 15.83 -11.43 5.58
CA VAL A 147 15.90 -10.44 4.49
C VAL A 147 17.36 -10.06 4.23
N ARG A 148 17.70 -9.81 2.97
CA ARG A 148 19.07 -9.41 2.60
C ARG A 148 19.26 -7.93 2.83
N ARG A 149 20.38 -7.52 3.43
CA ARG A 149 20.65 -6.09 3.71
C ARG A 149 20.97 -5.28 2.44
N HIS A 150 21.50 -5.93 1.40
CA HIS A 150 21.90 -5.29 0.14
C HIS A 150 20.92 -5.63 -0.99
N ARG A 151 20.70 -4.66 -1.88
CA ARG A 151 19.81 -4.76 -3.05
C ARG A 151 20.38 -5.70 -4.11
N ASP A 152 21.68 -5.58 -4.36
CA ASP A 152 22.37 -6.31 -5.41
C ASP A 152 23.08 -7.56 -4.86
N ARG A 153 23.14 -8.61 -5.68
CA ARG A 153 24.23 -9.58 -5.58
C ARG A 153 25.49 -8.80 -5.93
N THR A 154 26.41 -8.61 -4.99
CA THR A 154 27.79 -8.39 -5.38
C THR A 154 28.15 -9.55 -6.30
N ARG A 155 28.31 -9.27 -7.60
CA ARG A 155 29.06 -10.14 -8.49
C ARG A 155 30.42 -10.24 -7.83
N THR A 156 30.79 -11.43 -7.38
CA THR A 156 32.17 -11.71 -7.00
C THR A 156 33.01 -11.32 -8.21
N GLU A 157 33.72 -10.19 -8.13
CA GLU A 157 34.88 -9.98 -8.97
C GLU A 157 35.93 -10.94 -8.43
N SER A 158 36.18 -12.00 -9.18
CA SER A 158 37.31 -12.89 -8.94
C SER A 158 38.60 -12.17 -9.38
N PRO A 159 39.72 -12.36 -8.65
CA PRO A 159 40.99 -11.68 -8.89
C PRO A 159 41.64 -12.06 -10.23
#